data_AF-A0AAJ0HJN8-F1
#
_entry.id   AF-A0AAJ0HJN8-F1
#
_cell.length_a   1.000
_cell.length_b   1.000
_cell.length_c   1.000
_cell.angle_alpha   90.00
_cell.angle_beta   90.00
_cell.angle_gamma   90.00
#
_symmetry.space_group_name_H-M   'P 1'
#
loop_
_entity.id
_entity.type
_entity.pdbx_description
1 polymer ?
#
loop_
_entity_poly.entity_id
_entity_poly.type
_entity_poly.pdbx_seq_one_letter_code
_entity_poly.pdbx_strand_id
1 'polypeptide(L)'
;MAWNLLSVLSLFARSLLHPRAVTPTNSTMNATNFPAINGTKIETDSGGPTYDSYPVVLLGNYTFWPLSYDDNRDSFAVLVTDNETNVINAIEAPGARYIDWIAIDSANETVTFVGQADRVAVLAWDALSAATVHTSTYSTATQSSTATGTGTGTGTRTAASSPTTSGTNPTAAPTNSSTPPPPASPSSLNVGAIAGGVVGGVAVLAVVLWLLVGRQAWARWRQGRREVEGMGGNPRGLDGRSEVGYVQDSKTVTDGGEGRIGAWLSGMRQARPGPPESVGGLSGTTAR
;
A
#
# COMPACT_ATOMS: atom_id res chain seq x y z
N MET A 1 -19.34 -3.65 -40.12
CA MET A 1 -19.59 -4.15 -38.74
C MET A 1 -18.89 -5.50 -38.51
N ALA A 2 -17.58 -5.62 -38.77
CA ALA A 2 -16.85 -6.90 -38.65
C ALA A 2 -15.57 -6.81 -37.77
N TRP A 3 -15.28 -5.65 -37.20
CA TRP A 3 -14.01 -5.39 -36.48
C TRP A 3 -14.07 -5.59 -34.95
N ASN A 4 -15.24 -5.92 -34.38
CA ASN A 4 -15.38 -6.08 -32.91
C ASN A 4 -15.25 -7.52 -32.40
N LEU A 5 -15.21 -8.54 -33.26
CA LEU A 5 -15.13 -9.94 -32.83
C LEU A 5 -13.69 -10.39 -32.46
N LEU A 6 -12.67 -9.75 -33.02
CA LEU A 6 -11.25 -10.08 -32.73
C LEU A 6 -10.77 -9.52 -31.37
N SER A 7 -11.29 -8.38 -30.91
CA SER A 7 -10.94 -7.82 -29.59
C SER A 7 -11.48 -8.67 -28.44
N VAL A 8 -12.66 -9.28 -28.58
CA VAL A 8 -13.25 -10.12 -27.53
C VAL A 8 -12.52 -11.47 -27.42
N LEU A 9 -12.06 -12.03 -28.55
CA LEU A 9 -11.23 -13.25 -28.52
C LEU A 9 -9.84 -13.00 -27.92
N SER A 10 -9.26 -11.81 -28.11
CA SER A 10 -7.96 -11.45 -27.52
C SER A 10 -7.98 -11.35 -25.99
N LEU A 11 -9.10 -10.91 -25.40
CA LEU A 11 -9.26 -10.92 -23.93
C LEU A 11 -9.47 -12.35 -23.40
N PHE A 12 -10.14 -13.22 -24.15
CA PHE A 12 -10.37 -14.61 -23.73
C PHE A 12 -9.11 -15.49 -23.83
N ALA A 13 -8.24 -15.27 -24.81
CA ALA A 13 -7.02 -16.06 -24.98
C ALA A 13 -5.97 -15.80 -23.87
N ARG A 14 -5.94 -14.59 -23.28
CA ARG A 14 -5.10 -14.32 -22.09
C ARG A 14 -5.62 -15.03 -20.84
N SER A 15 -6.91 -15.37 -20.77
CA SER A 15 -7.51 -15.97 -19.57
C SER A 15 -7.20 -17.45 -19.37
N LEU A 16 -6.68 -18.17 -20.39
CA LEU A 16 -6.55 -19.64 -20.33
C LEU A 16 -5.12 -20.16 -20.11
N LEU A 17 -4.12 -19.28 -20.12
CA LEU A 17 -2.71 -19.67 -19.97
C LEU A 17 -2.00 -19.00 -18.79
N HIS A 18 -2.65 -18.07 -18.09
CA HIS A 18 -2.08 -17.47 -16.89
C HIS A 18 -2.66 -18.20 -15.67
N PRO A 19 -1.83 -18.84 -14.81
CA PRO A 19 -2.30 -19.24 -13.48
C PRO A 19 -2.98 -18.02 -12.86
N ARG A 20 -4.20 -18.19 -12.30
CA ARG A 20 -5.02 -17.09 -11.75
C ARG A 20 -4.10 -16.10 -11.04
N ALA A 21 -3.94 -14.92 -11.61
CA ALA A 21 -3.09 -13.88 -11.04
C ALA A 21 -3.57 -13.65 -9.61
N VAL A 22 -2.65 -13.79 -8.65
CA VAL A 22 -2.98 -13.58 -7.24
C VAL A 22 -3.43 -12.13 -7.11
N THR A 23 -4.60 -11.89 -6.54
CA THR A 23 -5.11 -10.53 -6.34
C THR A 23 -4.27 -9.85 -5.27
N PRO A 24 -3.61 -8.71 -5.56
CA PRO A 24 -2.91 -7.95 -4.54
C PRO A 24 -3.89 -7.44 -3.47
N THR A 25 -3.43 -7.36 -2.22
CA THR A 25 -4.20 -6.78 -1.12
C THR A 25 -3.40 -5.67 -0.43
N ASN A 26 -4.06 -4.58 -0.06
CA ASN A 26 -3.47 -3.56 0.81
C ASN A 26 -3.47 -4.06 2.27
N SER A 27 -2.36 -3.89 2.97
CA SER A 27 -2.21 -4.18 4.40
C SER A 27 -1.29 -3.15 5.05
N THR A 28 -1.18 -3.18 6.37
CA THR A 28 -0.14 -2.46 7.11
C THR A 28 0.83 -3.44 7.77
N MET A 29 2.10 -3.03 7.94
CA MET A 29 3.13 -3.80 8.63
C MET A 29 4.03 -2.90 9.47
N ASN A 30 4.70 -3.50 10.46
CA ASN A 30 5.71 -2.80 11.26
C ASN A 30 7.02 -2.69 10.47
N ALA A 31 7.45 -1.47 10.20
CA ALA A 31 8.60 -1.11 9.39
C ALA A 31 9.82 -0.69 10.24
N THR A 32 9.75 -0.76 11.57
CA THR A 32 10.82 -0.30 12.49
C THR A 32 12.18 -0.95 12.21
N ASN A 33 12.18 -2.23 11.83
CA ASN A 33 13.40 -3.00 11.55
C ASN A 33 13.57 -3.33 10.06
N PHE A 34 12.88 -2.60 9.18
CA PHE A 34 12.91 -2.91 7.77
C PHE A 34 14.28 -2.54 7.16
N PRO A 35 14.94 -3.47 6.43
CA PRO A 35 16.26 -3.24 5.86
C PRO A 35 16.16 -2.38 4.58
N ALA A 36 15.99 -1.07 4.75
CA ALA A 36 16.00 -0.13 3.62
C ALA A 36 17.32 -0.23 2.84
N ILE A 37 17.24 -0.21 1.51
CA ILE A 37 18.44 -0.18 0.65
C ILE A 37 19.05 1.23 0.65
N ASN A 38 20.35 1.34 0.36
CA ASN A 38 21.06 2.62 0.37
C ASN A 38 20.39 3.66 -0.55
N GLY A 39 20.17 4.86 -0.04
CA GLY A 39 19.48 5.94 -0.77
C GLY A 39 17.96 5.89 -0.67
N THR A 40 17.39 4.95 0.09
CA THR A 40 15.95 4.87 0.37
C THR A 40 15.67 4.91 1.86
N LYS A 41 14.49 5.42 2.21
CA LYS A 41 14.02 5.51 3.59
C LYS A 41 12.52 5.29 3.69
N ILE A 42 12.12 4.83 4.87
CA ILE A 42 10.74 4.89 5.31
C ILE A 42 10.49 6.31 5.81
N GLU A 43 9.59 7.01 5.13
CA GLU A 43 9.16 8.34 5.56
C GLU A 43 7.86 8.20 6.34
N THR A 44 7.85 8.71 7.57
CA THR A 44 6.64 8.88 8.37
C THR A 44 6.53 10.37 8.67
N ASP A 45 5.61 11.07 8.01
CA ASP A 45 5.34 12.49 8.33
C ASP A 45 4.29 12.59 9.45
N SER A 46 4.00 13.80 9.94
CA SER A 46 3.08 14.04 11.05
C SER A 46 1.60 13.74 10.75
N GLY A 47 1.26 13.38 9.52
CA GLY A 47 -0.11 13.10 9.09
C GLY A 47 -0.30 11.75 8.39
N GLY A 48 0.79 11.07 8.06
CA GLY A 48 0.81 9.85 7.28
C GLY A 48 1.09 8.61 8.12
N PRO A 49 1.60 7.54 7.49
CA PRO A 49 1.79 6.25 8.14
C PRO A 49 2.86 6.32 9.21
N THR A 50 2.68 5.50 10.24
CA THR A 50 3.68 5.33 11.30
C THR A 50 4.53 4.09 11.04
N TYR A 51 5.69 4.00 11.69
CA TYR A 51 6.54 2.81 11.59
C TYR A 51 5.80 1.54 12.01
N ASP A 52 4.92 1.59 13.01
CA ASP A 52 4.17 0.41 13.46
C ASP A 52 3.03 -0.01 12.52
N SER A 53 2.62 0.87 11.60
CA SER A 53 1.50 0.66 10.70
C SER A 53 1.77 1.24 9.31
N TYR A 54 2.84 0.77 8.68
CA TYR A 54 3.29 1.24 7.38
C TYR A 54 2.55 0.52 6.24
N PRO A 55 2.04 1.22 5.20
CA PRO A 55 1.26 0.62 4.14
C PRO A 55 2.14 -0.24 3.22
N VAL A 56 1.66 -1.44 2.92
CA VAL A 56 2.32 -2.41 2.04
C VAL A 56 1.31 -3.07 1.11
N VAL A 57 1.81 -3.62 0.01
CA VAL A 57 1.01 -4.51 -0.85
C VAL A 57 1.45 -5.94 -0.62
N LEU A 58 0.49 -6.83 -0.40
CA LEU A 58 0.71 -8.26 -0.33
C LEU A 58 0.30 -8.90 -1.64
N LEU A 59 1.18 -9.72 -2.22
CA LEU A 59 0.92 -10.48 -3.44
C LEU A 59 1.50 -11.89 -3.28
N GLY A 60 0.64 -12.84 -2.89
CA GLY A 60 1.08 -14.20 -2.57
C GLY A 60 1.99 -14.21 -1.35
N ASN A 61 3.23 -14.68 -1.52
CA ASN A 61 4.26 -14.77 -0.46
C ASN A 61 5.24 -13.60 -0.48
N TYR A 62 4.86 -12.49 -1.13
CA TYR A 62 5.70 -11.33 -1.31
C TYR A 62 5.06 -10.09 -0.73
N THR A 63 5.89 -9.24 -0.14
CA THR A 63 5.49 -7.94 0.41
C THR A 63 6.19 -6.83 -0.37
N PHE A 64 5.42 -5.82 -0.76
CA PHE A 64 5.89 -4.68 -1.53
C PHE A 64 5.86 -3.45 -0.65
N TRP A 65 7.05 -2.91 -0.37
CA TRP A 65 7.27 -1.80 0.54
C TRP A 65 7.58 -0.53 -0.26
N PRO A 66 6.69 0.48 -0.26
CA PRO A 66 6.99 1.75 -0.89
C PRO A 66 7.95 2.57 -0.01
N LEU A 67 9.16 2.85 -0.47
CA LEU A 67 10.17 3.64 0.25
C LEU A 67 10.54 4.89 -0.56
N SER A 68 10.60 6.03 0.11
CA SER A 68 11.00 7.29 -0.54
C SER A 68 12.51 7.35 -0.72
N TYR A 69 12.98 8.04 -1.76
CA TYR A 69 14.42 8.29 -1.92
C TYR A 69 14.91 9.40 -0.98
N ASP A 70 16.15 9.29 -0.53
CA ASP A 70 16.79 10.28 0.37
C ASP A 70 16.98 11.65 -0.29
N ASP A 71 17.07 11.69 -1.62
CA ASP A 71 17.26 12.91 -2.40
C ASP A 71 15.94 13.66 -2.72
N ASN A 72 14.82 13.19 -2.19
CA ASN A 72 13.52 13.86 -2.26
C ASN A 72 12.99 14.07 -3.70
N ARG A 73 13.40 13.22 -4.65
CA ARG A 73 12.86 13.23 -6.02
C ARG A 73 11.36 12.87 -6.04
N ASP A 74 10.67 13.23 -7.12
CA ASP A 74 9.25 12.90 -7.35
C ASP A 74 9.08 11.44 -7.85
N SER A 75 9.72 10.51 -7.14
CA SER A 75 9.59 9.06 -7.31
C SER A 75 9.90 8.35 -5.99
N PHE A 76 9.56 7.07 -5.93
CA PHE A 76 9.87 6.20 -4.81
C PHE A 76 10.23 4.79 -5.32
N ALA A 77 10.90 4.02 -4.47
CA ALA A 77 11.19 2.62 -4.74
C ALA A 77 10.12 1.73 -4.11
N VAL A 78 9.67 0.70 -4.83
CA VAL A 78 8.86 -0.39 -4.28
C VAL A 78 9.79 -1.58 -4.09
N LEU A 79 10.22 -1.82 -2.85
CA LEU A 79 11.03 -2.98 -2.53
C LEU A 79 10.15 -4.21 -2.40
N VAL A 80 10.53 -5.27 -3.10
CA VAL A 80 9.86 -6.56 -3.02
C VAL A 80 10.64 -7.41 -2.04
N THR A 81 9.96 -7.92 -1.01
CA THR A 81 10.54 -8.88 -0.06
C THR A 81 9.82 -10.21 -0.10
N ASP A 82 10.53 -11.28 0.25
CA ASP A 82 9.91 -12.56 0.57
C ASP A 82 9.30 -12.56 2.00
N ASN A 83 8.82 -13.73 2.44
CA ASN A 83 8.26 -13.94 3.78
C ASN A 83 9.29 -13.80 4.92
N GLU A 84 10.58 -13.84 4.61
CA GLU A 84 11.68 -13.70 5.57
C GLU A 84 12.22 -12.27 5.60
N THR A 85 11.55 -11.34 4.92
CA THR A 85 11.94 -9.92 4.76
C THR A 85 13.23 -9.70 3.98
N ASN A 86 13.71 -10.71 3.24
CA ASN A 86 14.84 -10.53 2.35
C ASN A 86 14.40 -9.69 1.15
N VAL A 87 15.15 -8.62 0.83
CA VAL A 87 14.88 -7.82 -0.37
C VAL A 87 15.32 -8.59 -1.61
N ILE A 88 14.36 -8.84 -2.49
CA ILE A 88 14.55 -9.66 -3.69
C ILE A 88 14.57 -8.85 -4.98
N ASN A 89 13.88 -7.71 -5.00
CA ASN A 89 13.80 -6.83 -6.15
C ASN A 89 13.43 -5.40 -5.70
N ALA A 90 13.61 -4.43 -6.59
CA ALA A 90 13.20 -3.05 -6.40
C ALA A 90 12.64 -2.50 -7.71
N ILE A 91 11.46 -1.88 -7.66
CA ILE A 91 10.82 -1.23 -8.79
C ILE A 91 10.78 0.27 -8.53
N GLU A 92 11.23 1.11 -9.46
CA GLU A 92 11.01 2.55 -9.34
C GLU A 92 9.61 2.94 -9.84
N ALA A 93 8.91 3.74 -9.05
CA ALA A 93 7.58 4.25 -9.37
C ALA A 93 7.60 5.80 -9.38
N PRO A 94 7.53 6.44 -10.57
CA PRO A 94 7.53 7.89 -10.68
C PRO A 94 6.16 8.52 -10.37
N GLY A 95 6.16 9.78 -9.94
CA GLY A 95 4.97 10.63 -9.83
C GLY A 95 4.40 10.81 -8.43
N ALA A 96 5.01 10.19 -7.42
CA ALA A 96 4.70 10.42 -6.01
C ALA A 96 5.96 10.26 -5.15
N ARG A 97 5.88 10.74 -3.91
CA ARG A 97 6.87 10.53 -2.84
C ARG A 97 6.16 10.59 -1.48
N TYR A 98 6.79 10.06 -0.43
CA TYR A 98 6.22 10.04 0.92
C TYR A 98 4.84 9.38 0.92
N ILE A 99 4.81 8.09 0.61
CA ILE A 99 3.57 7.34 0.41
C ILE A 99 2.77 7.29 1.71
N ASP A 100 1.54 7.78 1.64
CA ASP A 100 0.60 7.86 2.75
C ASP A 100 -0.30 6.61 2.78
N TRP A 101 -0.93 6.29 1.66
CA TRP A 101 -1.83 5.15 1.55
C TRP A 101 -1.84 4.52 0.16
N ILE A 102 -2.43 3.32 0.08
CA ILE A 102 -2.47 2.50 -1.13
C ILE A 102 -3.91 2.12 -1.48
N ALA A 103 -4.26 2.23 -2.75
CA ALA A 103 -5.53 1.77 -3.31
C ALA A 103 -5.30 0.56 -4.22
N ILE A 104 -6.11 -0.49 -4.07
CA ILE A 104 -6.15 -1.60 -5.02
C ILE A 104 -7.40 -1.44 -5.89
N ASP A 105 -7.22 -1.42 -7.21
CA ASP A 105 -8.31 -1.43 -8.19
C ASP A 105 -8.29 -2.75 -8.95
N SER A 106 -9.22 -3.64 -8.59
CA SER A 106 -9.36 -4.95 -9.22
C SER A 106 -10.05 -4.94 -10.57
N ALA A 107 -10.78 -3.86 -10.91
CA ALA A 107 -11.41 -3.74 -12.21
C ALA A 107 -10.40 -3.38 -13.29
N ASN A 108 -9.43 -2.54 -12.92
CA ASN A 108 -8.35 -2.09 -13.81
C ASN A 108 -7.03 -2.86 -13.61
N GLU A 109 -6.97 -3.78 -12.64
CA GLU A 109 -5.77 -4.53 -12.27
C GLU A 109 -4.58 -3.61 -11.97
N THR A 110 -4.82 -2.57 -11.18
CA THR A 110 -3.79 -1.62 -10.77
C THR A 110 -3.69 -1.47 -9.25
N VAL A 111 -2.54 -0.96 -8.83
CA VAL A 111 -2.24 -0.49 -7.49
C VAL A 111 -1.88 0.97 -7.60
N THR A 112 -2.61 1.83 -6.88
CA THR A 112 -2.35 3.26 -6.80
C THR A 112 -1.68 3.58 -5.47
N PHE A 113 -0.51 4.19 -5.53
CA PHE A 113 0.21 4.70 -4.38
C PHE A 113 -0.02 6.20 -4.30
N VAL A 114 -0.55 6.67 -3.17
CA VAL A 114 -0.83 8.10 -2.96
C VAL A 114 0.14 8.62 -1.93
N GLY A 115 0.90 9.64 -2.31
CA GLY A 115 1.88 10.29 -1.45
C GLY A 115 1.55 11.74 -1.13
N GLN A 116 2.56 12.50 -0.76
CA GLN A 116 2.44 13.91 -0.39
C GLN A 116 1.69 14.74 -1.44
N ALA A 117 0.85 15.66 -0.98
CA ALA A 117 0.07 16.59 -1.82
C ALA A 117 -0.84 15.87 -2.85
N ASP A 118 -1.38 14.71 -2.48
CA ASP A 118 -2.26 13.87 -3.31
C ASP A 118 -1.61 13.45 -4.65
N ARG A 119 -0.27 13.40 -4.69
CA ARG A 119 0.48 12.89 -5.84
C ARG A 119 0.32 11.38 -5.94
N VAL A 120 0.23 10.86 -7.16
CA VAL A 120 -0.11 9.45 -7.39
C VAL A 120 0.90 8.79 -8.34
N ALA A 121 1.27 7.57 -7.99
CA ALA A 121 1.90 6.64 -8.92
C ALA A 121 1.02 5.39 -9.06
N VAL A 122 0.94 4.85 -10.26
CA VAL A 122 0.10 3.68 -10.56
C VAL A 122 0.97 2.57 -11.13
N LEU A 123 0.90 1.39 -10.53
CA LEU A 123 1.54 0.17 -11.04
C LEU A 123 0.48 -0.85 -11.43
N ALA A 124 0.66 -1.49 -12.59
CA ALA A 124 -0.17 -2.62 -13.00
C ALA A 124 0.19 -3.88 -12.20
N TRP A 125 -0.78 -4.78 -12.00
CA TRP A 125 -0.54 -6.07 -11.32
C TRP A 125 0.49 -6.93 -12.03
N ASP A 126 0.57 -6.83 -13.36
CA ASP A 126 1.59 -7.48 -14.18
C ASP A 126 3.01 -7.03 -13.80
N ALA A 127 3.21 -5.74 -13.51
CA ALA A 127 4.52 -5.22 -13.09
C ALA A 127 4.93 -5.75 -11.72
N LEU A 128 3.97 -5.83 -10.78
CA LEU A 128 4.20 -6.41 -9.46
C LEU A 128 4.51 -7.90 -9.57
N SER A 129 3.73 -8.64 -10.36
CA SER A 129 3.91 -10.07 -10.58
C SER A 129 5.26 -10.36 -11.25
N ALA A 130 5.63 -9.61 -12.29
CA ALA A 130 6.92 -9.73 -12.96
C ALA A 130 8.10 -9.52 -12.00
N ALA A 131 7.95 -8.63 -11.02
CA ALA A 131 9.00 -8.38 -10.03
C ALA A 131 9.21 -9.54 -9.04
N THR A 132 8.22 -10.42 -8.86
CA THR A 132 8.32 -11.63 -8.04
C THR A 132 9.01 -12.80 -8.74
N VAL A 133 9.06 -12.77 -10.07
CA VAL A 133 9.75 -13.80 -10.86
C VAL A 133 11.23 -13.49 -10.79
N HIS A 134 11.88 -13.97 -9.74
CA HIS A 134 13.33 -14.00 -9.66
C HIS A 134 13.90 -14.65 -10.92
N THR A 135 14.50 -13.86 -11.79
CA THR A 135 15.62 -14.37 -12.57
C THR A 135 16.76 -14.52 -11.58
N SER A 136 17.09 -15.76 -11.19
CA SER A 136 18.28 -16.07 -10.37
C SER A 136 19.61 -15.71 -11.06
N THR A 137 19.61 -14.87 -12.10
CA THR A 137 20.80 -14.20 -12.62
C THR A 137 21.19 -13.05 -11.71
N TYR A 138 21.59 -13.37 -10.49
CA TYR A 138 22.72 -12.65 -9.91
C TYR A 138 23.93 -13.03 -10.76
N SER A 139 24.11 -12.37 -11.91
CA SER A 139 25.45 -12.19 -12.44
C SER A 139 26.16 -11.35 -11.41
N THR A 140 26.99 -12.01 -10.61
CA THR A 140 28.06 -11.40 -9.84
C THR A 140 28.75 -10.41 -10.76
N ALA A 141 28.37 -9.12 -10.69
CA ALA A 141 29.18 -8.06 -11.23
C ALA A 141 30.44 -8.11 -10.38
N THR A 142 31.45 -8.82 -10.89
CA THR A 142 32.81 -8.80 -10.38
C THR A 142 33.23 -7.34 -10.39
N GLN A 143 33.07 -6.67 -9.25
CA GLN A 143 33.82 -5.46 -8.96
C GLN A 143 35.28 -5.86 -9.13
N SER A 144 35.89 -5.32 -10.17
CA SER A 144 37.33 -5.46 -10.44
C SER A 144 38.08 -4.66 -9.38
N SER A 145 38.13 -5.17 -8.16
CA SER A 145 39.19 -4.85 -7.22
C SER A 145 40.39 -5.73 -7.57
N THR A 146 41.42 -5.12 -8.13
CA THR A 146 42.75 -5.68 -8.30
C THR A 146 43.26 -6.17 -6.94
N ALA A 147 43.16 -7.47 -6.69
CA ALA A 147 43.81 -8.14 -5.58
C ALA A 147 44.59 -9.34 -6.14
N THR A 148 45.91 -9.18 -6.19
CA THR A 148 46.88 -10.24 -6.47
C THR A 148 46.81 -11.26 -5.33
N GLY A 149 46.19 -12.41 -5.60
CA GLY A 149 46.09 -13.51 -4.64
C GLY A 149 46.14 -14.85 -5.36
N THR A 150 47.34 -15.41 -5.46
CA THR A 150 47.60 -16.76 -5.96
C THR A 150 47.06 -17.78 -4.96
N GLY A 151 46.00 -18.50 -5.32
CA GLY A 151 45.40 -19.53 -4.48
C GLY A 151 44.90 -20.70 -5.32
N THR A 152 45.73 -21.73 -5.43
CA THR A 152 45.42 -23.03 -6.04
C THR A 152 44.42 -23.79 -5.17
N GLY A 153 43.27 -24.18 -5.74
CA GLY A 153 42.26 -24.98 -5.05
C GLY A 153 41.43 -25.83 -6.01
N THR A 154 41.74 -27.12 -6.05
CA THR A 154 41.12 -28.19 -6.82
C THR A 154 39.92 -28.78 -6.06
N GLY A 155 38.80 -29.07 -6.74
CA GLY A 155 37.72 -29.92 -6.21
C GLY A 155 36.40 -29.79 -6.99
N THR A 156 36.16 -30.63 -8.01
CA THR A 156 35.29 -31.84 -8.00
C THR A 156 33.79 -31.59 -8.10
N ARG A 157 33.23 -32.03 -9.25
CA ARG A 157 31.81 -32.09 -9.64
C ARG A 157 31.08 -33.17 -8.85
N THR A 158 29.80 -32.95 -8.52
CA THR A 158 28.82 -34.04 -8.30
C THR A 158 27.44 -33.63 -8.80
N ALA A 159 26.73 -34.61 -9.35
CA ALA A 159 25.65 -34.52 -10.31
C ALA A 159 24.24 -34.37 -9.72
N ALA A 160 23.32 -34.12 -10.65
CA ALA A 160 21.88 -33.98 -10.54
C ALA A 160 21.15 -35.18 -9.91
N SER A 161 19.94 -34.91 -9.38
CA SER A 161 18.91 -35.92 -9.17
C SER A 161 17.52 -35.27 -9.27
N SER A 162 16.76 -35.71 -10.27
CA SER A 162 15.33 -35.43 -10.44
C SER A 162 14.51 -36.55 -9.77
N PRO A 163 13.35 -36.26 -9.17
CA PRO A 163 12.32 -37.26 -8.99
C PRO A 163 11.04 -36.92 -9.79
N THR A 164 10.68 -37.90 -10.62
CA THR A 164 9.43 -38.09 -11.34
C THR A 164 8.40 -38.73 -10.40
N THR A 165 7.14 -38.27 -10.38
CA THR A 165 6.02 -39.08 -9.88
C THR A 165 4.74 -38.84 -10.67
N SER A 166 4.08 -39.96 -10.94
CA SER A 166 2.94 -40.17 -11.85
C SER A 166 1.69 -40.60 -11.07
N GLY A 167 0.51 -40.39 -11.66
CA GLY A 167 -0.75 -41.09 -11.32
C GLY A 167 -1.63 -40.37 -10.28
N THR A 168 -2.96 -40.32 -10.37
CA THR A 168 -3.92 -41.28 -10.93
C THR A 168 -5.25 -40.60 -11.27
N ASN A 169 -5.98 -41.24 -12.18
CA ASN A 169 -7.27 -40.86 -12.75
C ASN A 169 -8.38 -41.72 -12.13
N PRO A 170 -9.52 -41.17 -11.66
CA PRO A 170 -10.72 -41.98 -11.43
C PRO A 170 -11.87 -41.63 -12.40
N THR A 171 -12.12 -42.59 -13.30
CA THR A 171 -13.40 -43.22 -13.67
C THR A 171 -14.70 -42.43 -13.44
N ALA A 172 -15.36 -42.07 -14.55
CA ALA A 172 -16.74 -41.61 -14.60
C ALA A 172 -17.75 -42.77 -14.46
N ALA A 173 -18.81 -42.55 -13.66
CA ALA A 173 -19.95 -43.46 -13.52
C ALA A 173 -21.11 -43.01 -14.45
N PRO A 174 -21.86 -43.95 -15.07
CA PRO A 174 -23.05 -43.63 -15.85
C PRO A 174 -24.30 -43.68 -14.96
N THR A 175 -25.15 -42.65 -14.99
CA THR A 175 -26.44 -42.68 -14.30
C THR A 175 -27.58 -42.19 -15.20
N ASN A 176 -28.30 -43.16 -15.74
CA ASN A 176 -29.74 -43.28 -16.01
C ASN A 176 -30.57 -42.01 -16.31
N SER A 177 -31.04 -41.96 -17.56
CA SER A 177 -32.15 -41.12 -18.03
C SER A 177 -33.48 -41.53 -17.39
N SER A 178 -34.17 -40.57 -16.78
CA SER A 178 -35.61 -40.63 -16.57
C SER A 178 -36.23 -39.35 -17.17
N THR A 179 -37.14 -39.55 -18.12
CA THR A 179 -37.79 -38.51 -18.92
C THR A 179 -38.84 -37.79 -18.07
N PRO A 180 -38.73 -36.47 -17.84
CA PRO A 180 -39.75 -35.71 -17.10
C PRO A 180 -40.93 -35.31 -18.01
N PRO A 181 -42.14 -35.16 -17.45
CA PRO A 181 -43.33 -34.72 -18.19
C PRO A 181 -43.22 -33.28 -18.71
N PRO A 182 -43.93 -32.94 -19.80
CA PRO A 182 -43.83 -31.62 -20.44
C PRO A 182 -44.34 -30.51 -19.50
N PRO A 183 -43.55 -29.44 -19.29
CA PRO A 183 -43.93 -28.33 -18.42
C PRO A 183 -45.01 -27.44 -19.05
N ALA A 184 -45.93 -26.98 -18.21
CA ALA A 184 -47.00 -26.06 -18.57
C ALA A 184 -46.47 -24.73 -19.13
N SER A 185 -47.16 -24.20 -20.15
CA SER A 185 -46.76 -22.97 -20.85
C SER A 185 -46.69 -21.77 -19.90
N PRO A 186 -45.54 -21.08 -19.80
CA PRO A 186 -45.40 -19.93 -18.91
C PRO A 186 -46.16 -18.73 -19.45
N SER A 187 -46.95 -18.10 -18.59
CA SER A 187 -47.57 -16.81 -18.84
C SER A 187 -46.49 -15.75 -19.11
N SER A 188 -46.56 -15.10 -20.28
CA SER A 188 -45.61 -14.08 -20.71
C SER A 188 -45.63 -12.89 -19.75
N LEU A 189 -44.60 -12.78 -18.91
CA LEU A 189 -44.33 -11.60 -18.10
C LEU A 189 -43.97 -10.42 -19.02
N ASN A 190 -44.57 -9.25 -18.75
CA ASN A 190 -44.31 -8.01 -19.48
C ASN A 190 -42.89 -7.50 -19.21
N VAL A 191 -41.92 -8.02 -19.95
CA VAL A 191 -40.48 -7.71 -19.86
C VAL A 191 -40.19 -6.20 -19.90
N GLY A 192 -41.05 -5.42 -20.57
CA GLY A 192 -40.87 -3.97 -20.71
C GLY A 192 -40.87 -3.19 -19.39
N ALA A 193 -41.68 -3.58 -18.40
CA ALA A 193 -41.77 -2.84 -17.13
C ALA A 193 -40.57 -3.14 -16.21
N ILE A 194 -40.05 -4.36 -16.26
CA ILE A 194 -38.89 -4.79 -15.47
C ILE A 194 -37.60 -4.16 -16.04
N ALA A 195 -37.48 -4.10 -17.37
CA ALA A 195 -36.32 -3.48 -18.02
C ALA A 195 -36.25 -1.96 -17.77
N GLY A 196 -37.39 -1.26 -17.73
CA GLY A 196 -37.44 0.19 -17.48
C GLY A 196 -36.98 0.59 -16.07
N GLY A 197 -37.28 -0.23 -15.06
CA GLY A 197 -36.91 0.05 -13.67
C GLY A 197 -35.39 0.03 -13.43
N VAL A 198 -34.67 -0.92 -14.03
CA VAL A 198 -33.23 -1.10 -13.81
C VAL A 198 -32.44 0.06 -14.40
N VAL A 199 -32.78 0.49 -15.62
CA VAL A 199 -32.08 1.61 -16.29
C VAL A 199 -32.31 2.93 -15.54
N GLY A 200 -33.54 3.16 -15.06
CA GLY A 200 -33.86 4.32 -14.22
C GLY A 200 -33.10 4.32 -12.89
N GLY A 201 -33.00 3.15 -12.23
CA GLY A 201 -32.28 3.00 -10.96
C GLY A 201 -30.79 3.27 -11.08
N VAL A 202 -30.13 2.75 -12.13
CA VAL A 202 -28.69 2.96 -12.35
C VAL A 202 -28.38 4.44 -12.61
N ALA A 203 -29.21 5.15 -13.39
CA ALA A 203 -29.02 6.57 -13.66
C ALA A 203 -29.10 7.43 -12.38
N VAL A 204 -30.08 7.15 -11.50
CA VAL A 204 -30.21 7.88 -10.23
C VAL A 204 -29.04 7.58 -9.29
N LEU A 205 -28.61 6.31 -9.20
CA LEU A 205 -27.45 5.94 -8.38
C LEU A 205 -26.16 6.62 -8.86
N ALA A 206 -25.94 6.71 -10.17
CA ALA A 206 -24.76 7.40 -10.73
C ALA A 206 -24.73 8.89 -10.36
N VAL A 207 -25.88 9.58 -10.43
CA VAL A 207 -25.99 11.00 -10.08
C VAL A 207 -25.76 11.23 -8.58
N VAL A 208 -26.31 10.36 -7.73
CA VAL A 208 -26.10 10.44 -6.28
C VAL A 208 -24.63 10.19 -5.91
N LEU A 209 -24.00 9.17 -6.50
CA LEU A 209 -22.59 8.87 -6.27
C LEU A 209 -21.69 10.04 -6.72
N TRP A 210 -21.97 10.61 -7.89
CA TRP A 210 -21.24 11.78 -8.40
C TRP A 210 -21.39 13.00 -7.49
N LEU A 211 -22.59 13.26 -6.94
CA LEU A 211 -22.80 14.34 -5.97
C LEU A 211 -22.05 14.13 -4.65
N LEU A 212 -21.98 12.90 -4.16
CA LEU A 212 -21.27 12.57 -2.92
C LEU A 212 -19.75 12.71 -3.09
N VAL A 213 -19.19 12.15 -4.16
CA VAL A 213 -17.76 12.26 -4.48
C VAL A 213 -17.40 13.71 -4.79
N GLY A 214 -18.24 14.41 -5.57
CA GLY A 214 -18.06 15.82 -5.89
C GLY A 214 -18.08 16.72 -4.64
N ARG A 215 -18.97 16.45 -3.67
CA ARG A 215 -18.98 17.16 -2.38
C ARG A 215 -17.72 16.90 -1.56
N GLN A 216 -17.22 15.67 -1.54
CA GLN A 216 -16.00 15.31 -0.80
C GLN A 216 -14.76 15.94 -1.43
N ALA A 217 -14.63 15.88 -2.75
CA ALA A 217 -13.55 16.53 -3.49
C ALA A 217 -13.59 18.06 -3.31
N TRP A 218 -14.79 18.66 -3.33
CA TRP A 218 -14.93 20.10 -3.10
C TRP A 218 -14.57 20.52 -1.67
N ALA A 219 -14.86 19.68 -0.67
CA ALA A 219 -14.46 19.95 0.72
C ALA A 219 -12.93 19.95 0.89
N ARG A 220 -12.23 18.98 0.27
CA ARG A 220 -10.76 18.92 0.27
C ARG A 220 -10.14 20.13 -0.43
N TRP A 221 -10.70 20.54 -1.57
CA TRP A 221 -10.18 21.69 -2.33
C TRP A 221 -10.28 23.04 -1.59
N ARG A 222 -11.24 23.21 -0.67
CA ARG A 222 -11.35 24.44 0.13
C ARG A 222 -10.22 24.62 1.15
N GLN A 223 -9.56 23.54 1.58
CA GLN A 223 -8.47 23.63 2.54
C GLN A 223 -7.19 24.18 1.88
N GLY A 224 -6.93 23.84 0.62
CA GLY A 224 -5.74 24.30 -0.12
C GLY A 224 -5.71 25.78 -0.53
N ARG A 225 -6.83 26.51 -0.46
CA ARG A 225 -6.85 27.95 -0.81
C ARG A 225 -6.47 28.90 0.33
N ARG A 226 -6.34 28.42 1.57
CA ARG A 226 -6.01 29.29 2.72
C ARG A 226 -4.52 29.53 2.90
N GLU A 227 -3.66 28.74 2.28
CA GLU A 227 -2.20 28.94 2.36
C GLU A 227 -1.68 29.97 1.35
N VAL A 228 -2.40 30.17 0.23
CA VAL A 228 -1.97 31.12 -0.81
C VAL A 228 -2.31 32.57 -0.45
N GLU A 229 -3.32 32.81 0.41
CA GLU A 229 -3.67 34.15 0.89
C GLU A 229 -2.88 34.58 2.15
N GLY A 230 -2.13 33.67 2.79
CA GLY A 230 -1.29 33.95 3.96
C GLY A 230 0.13 34.44 3.64
N MET A 231 0.60 34.28 2.39
CA MET A 231 1.96 34.68 1.98
C MET A 231 2.02 36.06 1.30
N GLY A 232 0.89 36.76 1.19
CA GLY A 232 0.77 38.06 0.52
C GLY A 232 0.58 39.24 1.48
N GLY A 233 1.53 39.51 2.38
CA GLY A 233 1.52 40.80 3.08
C GLY A 233 2.45 40.92 4.28
N ASN A 234 3.66 41.45 4.07
CA ASN A 234 4.07 42.74 4.64
C ASN A 234 5.49 43.15 4.19
N PRO A 235 5.69 43.91 3.10
CA PRO A 235 6.97 44.55 2.82
C PRO A 235 7.02 45.92 3.52
N ARG A 236 7.09 45.96 4.85
CA ARG A 236 7.37 47.19 5.60
C ARG A 236 8.20 46.89 6.84
N GLY A 237 9.50 47.18 6.73
CA GLY A 237 10.45 47.10 7.85
C GLY A 237 11.90 47.31 7.40
N LEU A 238 12.12 48.23 6.45
CA LEU A 238 13.43 48.85 6.22
C LEU A 238 13.42 50.19 6.94
N ASP A 239 13.59 50.15 8.25
CA ASP A 239 14.04 51.27 9.05
C ASP A 239 15.28 50.83 9.82
N GLY A 240 16.42 51.10 9.19
CA GLY A 240 17.69 51.10 9.88
C GLY A 240 17.62 52.07 11.05
N ARG A 241 17.83 51.56 12.26
CA ARG A 241 18.22 52.38 13.40
C ARG A 241 19.30 51.67 14.20
N SER A 242 20.50 52.18 13.99
CA SER A 242 21.68 52.06 14.84
C SER A 242 21.37 52.45 16.30
N GLU A 243 21.67 51.55 17.24
CA GLU A 243 22.01 51.89 18.63
C GLU A 243 22.88 50.74 19.16
N VAL A 244 24.21 50.89 19.11
CA VAL A 244 25.07 51.40 20.19
C VAL A 244 24.96 50.53 21.45
N GLY A 245 26.11 49.94 21.79
CA GLY A 245 26.20 48.81 22.70
C GLY A 245 26.01 49.11 24.18
N TYR A 246 25.95 48.03 24.94
CA TYR A 246 26.51 47.98 26.27
C TYR A 246 27.40 46.74 26.39
N VAL A 247 28.69 47.03 26.58
CA VAL A 247 29.63 46.15 27.23
C VAL A 247 29.18 46.01 28.68
N GLN A 248 28.95 44.79 29.13
CA GLN A 248 29.09 44.49 30.55
C GLN A 248 29.77 43.14 30.74
N ASP A 249 31.06 43.29 30.96
CA ASP A 249 31.99 42.35 31.54
C ASP A 249 31.60 42.07 33.00
N SER A 250 31.43 40.79 33.38
CA SER A 250 31.81 40.28 34.70
C SER A 250 31.66 38.76 34.80
N LYS A 251 32.80 38.09 34.64
CA LYS A 251 33.38 37.10 35.56
C LYS A 251 32.47 36.20 36.41
N THR A 252 32.79 34.89 36.28
CA THR A 252 32.94 33.85 37.30
C THR A 252 31.70 33.44 38.09
N VAL A 253 31.36 32.14 38.04
CA VAL A 253 31.70 31.17 39.11
C VAL A 253 31.15 29.78 38.68
N THR A 254 32.00 28.79 38.90
CA THR A 254 31.76 27.34 38.94
C THR A 254 30.49 26.93 39.68
N ASP A 255 29.83 25.86 39.23
CA ASP A 255 29.71 24.58 39.96
C ASP A 255 28.38 23.84 39.67
N GLY A 256 28.50 22.52 39.54
CA GLY A 256 27.54 21.52 39.98
C GLY A 256 26.08 21.54 39.50
N GLY A 257 25.74 20.53 38.70
CA GLY A 257 24.72 19.58 39.16
C GLY A 257 23.27 19.80 38.74
N GLU A 258 22.74 18.74 38.13
CA GLU A 258 21.37 18.26 38.34
C GLU A 258 20.19 19.09 37.80
N GLY A 259 19.80 18.72 36.57
CA GLY A 259 18.50 18.07 36.42
C GLY A 259 17.27 18.93 36.12
N ARG A 260 16.29 18.19 35.57
CA ARG A 260 14.86 18.52 35.48
C ARG A 260 14.48 19.38 34.27
N ILE A 261 14.19 18.76 33.12
CA ILE A 261 12.84 18.40 32.66
C ILE A 261 11.69 19.21 33.30
N GLY A 262 10.99 19.96 32.45
CA GLY A 262 9.77 20.74 32.70
C GLY A 262 9.93 22.13 32.09
N ALA A 263 8.99 22.73 31.37
CA ALA A 263 7.60 22.40 31.11
C ALA A 263 7.10 23.40 30.07
N TRP A 264 6.42 22.95 29.01
CA TRP A 264 5.41 23.75 28.31
C TRP A 264 4.37 22.80 27.69
N LEU A 265 3.47 22.31 28.54
CA LEU A 265 2.20 21.71 28.14
C LEU A 265 1.10 22.51 28.84
N SER A 266 0.35 23.31 28.09
CA SER A 266 -0.90 23.88 28.61
C SER A 266 -1.92 24.04 27.48
N GLY A 267 -2.98 23.25 27.58
CA GLY A 267 -4.26 23.53 26.92
C GLY A 267 -4.69 22.51 25.87
N MET A 268 -5.40 21.46 26.28
CA MET A 268 -6.86 21.34 26.04
C MET A 268 -7.39 19.93 26.40
N ARG A 269 -8.19 19.88 27.46
CA ARG A 269 -9.42 19.09 27.69
C ARG A 269 -9.48 17.67 27.08
N GLN A 270 -9.30 16.65 27.93
CA GLN A 270 -9.90 15.34 27.74
C GLN A 270 -10.97 15.08 28.82
N ALA A 271 -12.14 14.65 28.34
CA ALA A 271 -13.23 14.12 29.15
C ALA A 271 -12.81 12.75 29.73
N ARG A 272 -13.12 12.54 31.01
CA ARG A 272 -12.92 11.28 31.73
C ARG A 272 -13.93 10.22 31.27
N PRO A 273 -13.50 8.98 30.93
CA PRO A 273 -14.32 7.79 31.08
C PRO A 273 -14.23 7.28 32.53
N GLY A 274 -15.36 6.87 33.10
CA GLY A 274 -15.44 6.28 34.45
C GLY A 274 -14.86 4.86 34.53
N PRO A 275 -14.52 4.39 35.74
CA PRO A 275 -13.93 3.06 35.94
C PRO A 275 -14.98 1.94 35.80
N PRO A 276 -14.56 0.72 35.39
CA PRO A 276 -15.42 -0.46 35.39
C PRO A 276 -15.70 -0.93 36.81
N GLU A 277 -16.98 -1.15 37.13
CA GLU A 277 -17.42 -1.77 38.37
C GLU A 277 -16.92 -3.22 38.46
N SER A 278 -16.27 -3.51 39.58
CA SER A 278 -15.75 -4.82 39.94
C SER A 278 -16.86 -5.72 40.51
N VAL A 279 -17.01 -6.89 39.89
CA VAL A 279 -17.28 -8.22 40.46
C VAL A 279 -17.84 -8.32 41.89
N GLY A 280 -19.02 -8.92 42.02
CA GLY A 280 -19.52 -9.48 43.28
C GLY A 280 -20.78 -10.32 43.06
N GLY A 281 -20.69 -11.65 43.25
CA GLY A 281 -21.88 -12.51 43.22
C GLY A 281 -21.65 -14.01 43.04
N LEU A 282 -20.82 -14.63 43.89
CA LEU A 282 -20.90 -16.07 44.17
C LEU A 282 -21.98 -16.28 45.25
N SER A 283 -23.08 -16.95 44.92
CA SER A 283 -23.98 -17.53 45.92
C SER A 283 -24.87 -18.62 45.33
N GLY A 284 -24.76 -19.81 45.94
CA GLY A 284 -25.82 -20.84 45.98
C GLY A 284 -25.85 -21.81 44.79
N THR A 285 -26.20 -23.08 44.91
CA THR A 285 -26.77 -23.83 46.04
C THR A 285 -26.70 -25.32 45.71
N THR A 286 -26.38 -26.11 46.74
CA THR A 286 -26.54 -27.55 46.95
C THR A 286 -27.82 -28.19 46.41
N ALA A 287 -27.74 -29.41 45.86
CA ALA A 287 -28.56 -30.61 46.16
C ALA A 287 -28.32 -31.66 45.04
N ARG A 288 -27.65 -32.77 45.34
CA ARG A 288 -28.14 -34.04 45.89
C ARG A 288 -28.53 -35.02 44.79
#